data_AF-A0A942NK43-F1
#
_entry.id   AF-A0A942NK43-F1
#
_cell.length_a   1.000
_cell.length_b   1.000
_cell.length_c   1.000
_cell.angle_alpha   90.00
_cell.angle_beta   90.00
_cell.angle_gamma   90.00
#
_symmetry.space_group_name_H-M   'P 1'
#
loop_
_entity.id
_entity.type
_entity.pdbx_description
1 polymer ?
#
loop_
_entity_poly.entity_id
_entity_poly.type
_entity_poly.pdbx_seq_one_letter_code
_entity_poly.pdbx_strand_id
1 'polypeptide(L)'
;MKPTPKISLLLDSARGQYIPRDFVLDFDLSKFQGLSQSDIYDCQDPDNEWYWGAWQNILDTAQYIEDGRVFTLHQDGDLWLICLDELTQEEKQNFGFED
;
A
#
# COMPACT_ATOMS: atom_id res chain seq x y z
N MET A 1 16.98 14.24 -4.22
CA MET A 1 15.56 13.82 -4.25
C MET A 1 14.83 14.62 -3.19
N LYS A 2 13.56 14.99 -3.39
CA LYS A 2 12.74 15.46 -2.27
C LYS A 2 12.35 14.23 -1.44
N PRO A 3 12.36 14.31 -0.10
CA PRO A 3 11.96 13.18 0.74
C PRO A 3 10.49 12.84 0.50
N THR A 4 10.14 11.56 0.58
CA THR A 4 8.75 11.12 0.46
C THR A 4 7.91 11.71 1.60
N PRO A 5 6.77 12.37 1.32
CA PRO A 5 5.87 12.86 2.36
C PRO A 5 5.38 11.72 3.27
N LYS A 6 5.19 12.00 4.57
CA LYS A 6 4.70 11.02 5.56
C LYS A 6 3.33 10.40 5.21
N ILE A 7 2.53 11.08 4.40
CA ILE A 7 1.28 10.59 3.81
C ILE A 7 1.36 10.91 2.32
N SER A 8 1.31 9.87 1.49
CA SER A 8 1.34 10.02 0.03
C SER A 8 0.21 9.22 -0.61
N LEU A 9 -0.59 9.86 -1.46
CA LEU A 9 -1.57 9.17 -2.30
C LEU A 9 -0.83 8.44 -3.43
N LEU A 10 -1.04 7.12 -3.55
CA LEU A 10 -0.46 6.31 -4.62
C LEU A 10 -1.45 6.13 -5.77
N LEU A 11 -2.68 5.69 -5.46
CA LEU A 11 -3.72 5.42 -6.43
C LEU A 11 -5.06 5.93 -5.90
N ASP A 12 -5.85 6.57 -6.76
CA ASP A 12 -7.18 7.05 -6.43
C ASP A 12 -8.26 5.96 -6.58
N SER A 13 -9.32 6.11 -5.80
CA SER A 13 -10.47 5.23 -5.72
C SER A 13 -11.27 5.11 -7.02
N ALA A 14 -11.08 5.98 -8.02
CA ALA A 14 -11.77 5.85 -9.30
C ALA A 14 -11.35 4.58 -10.07
N ARG A 15 -10.23 3.95 -9.67
CA ARG A 15 -9.78 2.65 -10.16
C ARG A 15 -10.59 1.47 -9.60
N GLY A 16 -11.29 1.66 -8.49
CA GLY A 16 -12.12 0.64 -7.85
C GLY A 16 -11.35 -0.66 -7.64
N GLN A 17 -11.90 -1.76 -8.16
CA GLN A 17 -11.29 -3.08 -8.00
C GLN A 17 -9.91 -3.24 -8.65
N TYR A 18 -9.48 -2.30 -9.49
CA TYR A 18 -8.20 -2.39 -10.21
C TYR A 18 -7.00 -1.82 -9.43
N ILE A 19 -7.20 -1.27 -8.22
CA ILE A 19 -6.09 -0.78 -7.39
C ILE A 19 -4.99 -1.83 -7.18
N PRO A 20 -5.29 -3.08 -6.76
CA PRO A 20 -4.25 -4.09 -6.56
C PRO A 20 -3.44 -4.37 -7.85
N ARG A 21 -4.14 -4.53 -8.98
CA ARG A 21 -3.53 -4.72 -10.30
C ARG A 21 -2.62 -3.57 -10.68
N ASP A 22 -3.13 -2.35 -10.63
CA ASP A 22 -2.39 -1.17 -11.05
C ASP A 22 -1.18 -0.93 -10.12
N PHE A 23 -1.30 -1.25 -8.82
CA PHE A 23 -0.17 -1.22 -7.89
C PHE A 23 0.94 -2.19 -8.32
N VAL A 24 0.61 -3.46 -8.58
CA VAL A 24 1.64 -4.47 -8.91
C VAL A 24 2.23 -4.34 -10.31
N LEU A 25 1.54 -3.65 -11.23
CA LEU A 25 2.00 -3.45 -12.61
C LEU A 25 2.72 -2.12 -12.83
N ASP A 26 2.31 -1.04 -12.16
CA ASP A 26 2.80 0.31 -12.44
C ASP A 26 3.87 0.81 -11.45
N PHE A 27 4.04 0.15 -10.29
CA PHE A 27 5.02 0.54 -9.27
C PHE A 27 6.30 -0.29 -9.32
N ASP A 28 7.42 0.35 -8.95
CA ASP A 28 8.70 -0.33 -8.73
C ASP A 28 8.67 -1.13 -7.42
N LEU A 29 8.18 -2.36 -7.50
CA LEU A 29 8.05 -3.28 -6.36
C LEU A 29 9.39 -3.65 -5.72
N SER A 30 10.52 -3.43 -6.40
CA SER A 30 11.85 -3.69 -5.82
C SER A 30 12.18 -2.77 -4.64
N LYS A 31 11.42 -1.67 -4.49
CA LYS A 31 11.52 -0.74 -3.36
C LYS A 31 10.70 -1.16 -2.14
N PHE A 32 9.86 -2.17 -2.29
CA PHE A 32 9.05 -2.71 -1.22
C PHE A 32 9.65 -4.02 -0.69
N GLN A 33 9.55 -4.21 0.61
CA GLN A 33 9.86 -5.45 1.31
C GLN A 33 8.56 -6.13 1.75
N GLY A 34 8.64 -7.42 2.07
CA GLY A 34 7.49 -8.21 2.54
C GLY A 34 6.57 -8.75 1.45
N LEU A 35 6.73 -8.32 0.19
CA LEU A 35 5.92 -8.79 -0.92
C LEU A 35 6.28 -10.21 -1.34
N SER A 36 5.29 -11.09 -1.42
CA SER A 36 5.46 -12.43 -1.98
C SER A 36 5.23 -12.42 -3.50
N GLN A 37 5.96 -13.27 -4.22
CA GLN A 37 5.81 -13.36 -5.68
C GLN A 37 4.45 -13.93 -6.10
N SER A 38 3.85 -14.80 -5.26
CA SER A 38 2.50 -15.32 -5.49
C SER A 38 1.45 -14.22 -5.35
N ASP A 39 1.51 -13.40 -4.29
CA ASP A 39 0.54 -12.32 -4.10
C ASP A 39 0.65 -11.29 -5.25
N ILE A 40 1.88 -10.97 -5.66
CA ILE A 40 2.12 -10.10 -6.82
C ILE A 40 1.47 -10.67 -8.09
N TYR A 41 1.61 -11.98 -8.32
CA TYR A 41 1.03 -12.64 -9.50
C TYR A 41 -0.49 -12.66 -9.43
N ASP A 42 -1.06 -13.01 -8.28
CA ASP A 42 -2.50 -13.11 -8.09
C ASP A 42 -3.17 -11.75 -8.25
N CYS A 43 -2.53 -10.66 -7.81
CA CYS A 43 -3.01 -9.30 -8.00
C CYS A 43 -2.93 -8.80 -9.45
N GLN A 44 -2.35 -9.52 -10.43
CA GLN A 44 -2.35 -9.07 -11.83
C GLN A 44 -3.69 -9.27 -12.52
N ASP A 45 -4.53 -10.17 -12.02
CA ASP A 45 -5.82 -10.53 -12.61
C ASP A 45 -6.96 -10.34 -11.60
N PRO A 46 -7.83 -9.32 -11.76
CA PRO A 46 -8.95 -9.05 -10.87
C PRO A 46 -10.01 -10.16 -10.86
N ASP A 47 -10.00 -11.07 -11.84
CA ASP A 47 -10.89 -12.23 -11.87
C ASP A 47 -10.28 -13.48 -11.18
N ASN A 48 -9.02 -13.40 -10.68
CA ASN A 48 -8.38 -14.47 -9.93
C ASN A 48 -9.07 -14.68 -8.56
N GLU A 49 -9.34 -15.94 -8.20
CA GLU A 49 -10.01 -16.30 -6.93
C GLU A 49 -9.24 -15.83 -5.68
N TRP A 50 -7.92 -15.69 -5.79
CA TRP A 50 -7.02 -15.24 -4.71
C TRP A 50 -6.79 -13.73 -4.72
N TYR A 51 -7.31 -12.99 -5.69
CA TYR A 51 -7.02 -11.57 -5.91
C TYR A 51 -7.12 -10.71 -4.65
N TRP A 52 -8.25 -10.80 -3.95
CA TRP A 52 -8.49 -10.00 -2.73
C TRP A 52 -7.69 -10.49 -1.52
N GLY A 53 -7.44 -11.80 -1.42
CA GLY A 53 -6.62 -12.37 -0.36
C GLY A 53 -5.15 -11.98 -0.50
N ALA A 54 -4.62 -12.10 -1.72
CA ALA A 54 -3.30 -11.64 -2.09
C ALA A 54 -3.12 -10.15 -1.83
N TRP A 55 -4.13 -9.35 -2.17
CA TRP A 55 -4.09 -7.92 -1.91
C TRP A 55 -4.06 -7.60 -0.41
N GLN A 56 -4.87 -8.28 0.40
CA GLN A 56 -4.82 -8.12 1.85
C GLN A 56 -3.43 -8.47 2.41
N ASN A 57 -2.83 -9.57 1.94
CA ASN A 57 -1.46 -9.94 2.33
C ASN A 57 -0.46 -8.83 1.97
N ILE A 58 -0.59 -8.21 0.80
CA ILE A 58 0.26 -7.09 0.39
C ILE A 58 0.06 -5.90 1.32
N LEU A 59 -1.17 -5.50 1.62
CA LEU A 59 -1.45 -4.40 2.55
C LEU A 59 -0.83 -4.65 3.94
N ASP A 60 -0.89 -5.89 4.43
CA ASP A 60 -0.42 -6.25 5.77
C ASP A 60 1.10 -6.38 5.88
N THR A 61 1.79 -6.64 4.76
CA THR A 61 3.23 -7.00 4.76
C THR A 61 4.12 -5.99 4.04
N ALA A 62 3.58 -5.18 3.14
CA ALA A 62 4.37 -4.26 2.32
C ALA A 62 5.05 -3.19 3.18
N GLN A 63 6.37 -3.13 3.11
CA GLN A 63 7.17 -2.09 3.75
C GLN A 63 8.03 -1.36 2.73
N TYR A 64 7.84 -0.04 2.62
CA TYR A 64 8.74 0.82 1.87
C TYR A 64 9.70 1.50 2.84
N ILE A 65 11.01 1.37 2.63
CA ILE A 65 12.03 1.94 3.52
C ILE A 65 12.80 3.01 2.77
N GLU A 66 12.74 4.25 3.26
CA GLU A 66 13.46 5.39 2.71
C GLU A 66 14.01 6.27 3.84
N ASP A 67 15.30 6.59 3.78
CA ASP A 67 15.98 7.47 4.74
C ASP A 67 15.76 7.10 6.23
N GLY A 68 15.67 5.79 6.51
CA GLY A 68 15.44 5.26 7.85
C GLY A 68 13.98 5.30 8.33
N ARG A 69 13.06 5.78 7.50
CA ARG A 69 11.62 5.79 7.75
C ARG A 69 11.00 4.55 7.11
N VAL A 70 10.06 3.93 7.84
CA VAL A 70 9.29 2.78 7.36
C VAL A 70 7.89 3.27 7.02
N PHE A 71 7.42 2.89 5.85
CA PHE A 71 6.09 3.21 5.36
C PHE A 71 5.33 1.91 5.10
N THR A 72 4.03 1.94 5.40
CA THR A 72 3.07 0.86 5.12
C THR A 72 2.07 1.31 4.06
N LEU A 73 1.45 0.35 3.39
CA LEU A 73 0.27 0.61 2.58
C LEU A 73 -0.97 0.70 3.47
N HIS A 74 -1.91 1.54 3.08
CA HIS A 74 -3.23 1.63 3.70
C HIS A 74 -4.25 1.95 2.62
N GLN A 75 -5.38 1.25 2.61
CA GLN A 75 -6.44 1.50 1.65
C GLN A 75 -7.77 1.76 2.37
N ASP A 76 -8.32 2.95 2.11
CA ASP A 76 -9.70 3.32 2.41
C ASP A 76 -10.25 4.11 1.21
N GLY A 77 -10.86 3.37 0.27
CA GLY A 77 -11.14 3.84 -1.08
C GLY A 77 -9.87 4.04 -1.91
N ASP A 78 -9.10 5.07 -1.56
CA ASP A 78 -7.80 5.41 -2.14
C ASP A 78 -6.68 4.56 -1.52
N LEU A 79 -5.59 4.32 -2.26
CA LEU A 79 -4.37 3.67 -1.76
C LEU A 79 -3.34 4.71 -1.32
N TRP A 80 -2.91 4.61 -0.08
CA TRP A 80 -1.97 5.51 0.57
C TRP A 80 -0.67 4.79 0.95
N LEU A 81 0.43 5.54 0.92
CA LEU A 81 1.70 5.18 1.54
C LEU A 81 1.91 6.05 2.77
N ILE A 82 2.03 5.42 3.94
CA ILE A 82 1.95 6.10 5.24
C ILE A 82 3.14 5.74 6.12
N CYS A 83 3.82 6.75 6.66
CA CYS A 83 4.81 6.59 7.72
C CYS A 83 4.15 6.74 9.09
N LEU A 84 3.77 5.61 9.70
CA LEU A 84 3.01 5.57 10.96
C LEU A 84 3.74 6.24 12.14
N ASP A 85 5.07 6.18 12.14
CA ASP A 85 5.90 6.77 13.20
C ASP A 85 5.90 8.30 13.19
N GLU A 86 5.54 8.92 12.06
CA GLU A 86 5.51 10.37 11.89
C GLU A 86 4.10 10.97 11.87
N LEU A 87 3.07 10.13 11.99
CA LEU A 87 1.70 10.59 12.12
C LEU A 87 1.45 11.18 13.52
N THR A 88 0.75 12.32 13.56
CA THR A 88 0.15 12.83 14.80
C THR A 88 -0.99 11.92 15.26
N GLN A 89 -1.45 12.06 16.50
CA GLN A 89 -2.62 11.31 16.98
C GLN A 89 -3.88 11.60 16.14
N GLU A 90 -4.11 12.86 15.79
CA GLU A 90 -5.23 13.26 14.91
C GLU A 90 -5.12 12.62 13.52
N GLU A 91 -3.92 12.55 12.95
CA GLU A 91 -3.71 11.87 11.66
C GLU A 91 -3.98 10.36 11.79
N LYS A 92 -3.54 9.71 12.86
CA LYS A 92 -3.83 8.29 13.12
C LYS A 92 -5.33 8.03 13.26
N GLN A 93 -6.04 8.92 13.96
CA GLN A 93 -7.51 8.89 14.07
C GLN A 93 -8.19 8.96 12.72
N ASN A 94 -7.75 9.89 11.86
CA ASN A 94 -8.34 10.08 10.53
C ASN A 94 -8.16 8.86 9.62
N PHE A 95 -7.12 8.05 9.83
CA PHE A 95 -6.87 6.80 9.10
C PHE A 95 -7.33 5.54 9.86
N GLY A 96 -7.96 5.68 11.03
CA GLY A 96 -8.47 4.54 11.80
C GLY A 96 -7.38 3.63 12.40
N PHE A 97 -6.18 4.16 12.69
CA PHE A 97 -5.07 3.41 13.31
C PHE A 97 -5.12 3.38 14.85
N GLU A 98 -6.27 3.64 15.48
CA GLU A 98 -6.44 3.53 16.93
C GLU A 98 -6.93 2.13 17.32
N ASP A 99 -6.44 1.61 18.46
CA ASP A 99 -6.96 0.42 19.16
C ASP A 99 -8.28 0.71 19.91
#